data_AF-A0A9W8TUF5-F1
#
_entry.id   AF-A0A9W8TUF5-F1
#
_cell.length_a   1.000
_cell.length_b   1.000
_cell.length_c   1.000
_cell.angle_alpha   90.00
_cell.angle_beta   90.00
_cell.angle_gamma   90.00
#
_symmetry.space_group_name_H-M   'P 1'
#
loop_
_entity.id
_entity.type
_entity.pdbx_description
1 polymer ?
#
loop_
_entity_poly.entity_id
_entity_poly.type
_entity_poly.pdbx_seq_one_letter_code
_entity_poly.pdbx_strand_id
1 'polypeptide(L)'
;MRNTRRSRSAPPFSAHDVGAGWELREDGIEIEDLQMDPADLAEFSSVGLFRDLHPRMYWVDRDKVLKLFSYLIDVSVIVANMDLAGTRIPVPRVLRYGYSGNCSYILMEKIPHRNLAFAMLQWGVKFMPWQLTRTMDYIVFQLANLGLSHNDLVPRNVLVDDNGLISAIIDWDTCTSHHEGGQYARKIRDIHYTTDVGESDWYHIFFRYSTDRTGEEISVGCSEWHSKLLPQYPLIKSKASQLVSTPIKDPRHQSFSRQRIRPVQGVDYMDTAFKSMSTRDSGDTSSGNKDCHLEGQTK
;
A
#
# COMPACT_ATOMS: atom_id res chain seq x y z
N MET A 1 -16.83 -4.70 -29.19
CA MET A 1 -15.98 -3.56 -28.80
C MET A 1 -16.49 -2.82 -27.56
N ARG A 2 -16.14 -3.25 -26.34
CA ARG A 2 -16.12 -2.31 -25.21
C ARG A 2 -14.83 -1.51 -25.38
N ASN A 3 -14.94 -0.23 -25.69
CA ASN A 3 -13.83 0.72 -25.76
C ASN A 3 -13.16 0.83 -24.38
N THR A 4 -12.31 -0.11 -24.00
CA THR A 4 -11.36 0.07 -22.91
C THR A 4 -10.34 1.07 -23.42
N ARG A 5 -10.52 2.32 -23.00
CA ARG A 5 -9.71 3.46 -23.42
C ARG A 5 -8.25 3.16 -23.07
N ARG A 6 -7.37 3.10 -24.08
CA ARG A 6 -5.94 2.88 -23.90
C ARG A 6 -5.35 3.87 -22.89
N SER A 7 -4.42 3.41 -22.05
CA SER A 7 -3.60 4.29 -21.22
C SER A 7 -2.97 5.40 -22.06
N ARG A 8 -2.94 6.62 -21.53
CA ARG A 8 -2.41 7.80 -22.23
C ARG A 8 -0.89 7.77 -22.35
N SER A 9 -0.22 7.03 -21.47
CA SER A 9 1.24 6.84 -21.49
C SER A 9 1.68 5.65 -22.33
N ALA A 10 0.76 4.84 -22.86
CA ALA A 10 1.11 3.68 -23.65
C ALA A 10 1.81 4.10 -24.95
N PRO A 11 2.93 3.44 -25.34
CA PRO A 11 3.62 3.71 -26.61
C PRO A 11 2.68 3.43 -27.79
N PRO A 12 2.95 3.86 -29.03
CA PRO A 12 2.15 3.46 -30.20
C PRO A 12 2.00 1.93 -30.29
N PHE A 13 0.94 1.44 -30.96
CA PHE A 13 0.80 0.00 -31.16
C PHE A 13 2.00 -0.51 -31.98
N SER A 14 2.61 -1.59 -31.50
CA SER A 14 3.58 -2.35 -32.28
C SER A 14 2.83 -3.23 -33.30
N ALA A 15 3.55 -3.73 -34.31
CA ALA A 15 2.99 -4.69 -35.25
C ALA A 15 2.54 -6.00 -34.57
N HIS A 16 3.02 -6.28 -33.36
CA HIS A 16 2.62 -7.46 -32.59
C HIS A 16 1.27 -7.27 -31.86
N ASP A 17 0.87 -6.02 -31.60
CA ASP A 17 -0.39 -5.69 -30.91
C ASP A 17 -1.61 -5.72 -31.85
N VAL A 18 -1.35 -5.83 -33.15
CA VAL A 18 -2.33 -5.69 -34.23
C VAL A 18 -2.45 -7.02 -34.97
N GLY A 19 -3.67 -7.56 -35.00
CA GLY A 19 -3.98 -8.79 -35.75
C GLY A 19 -3.83 -8.60 -37.26
N ALA A 20 -3.89 -9.71 -38.00
CA ALA A 20 -3.77 -9.69 -39.46
C ALA A 20 -4.83 -8.80 -40.15
N GLY A 21 -5.97 -8.57 -39.49
CA GLY A 21 -7.05 -7.69 -39.94
C GLY A 21 -6.92 -6.21 -39.52
N TRP A 22 -5.78 -5.76 -38.98
CA TRP A 22 -5.64 -4.43 -38.35
C TRP A 22 -6.54 -4.19 -37.14
N GLU A 23 -7.18 -5.25 -36.63
CA GLU A 23 -7.89 -5.24 -35.38
C GLU A 23 -6.90 -5.32 -34.21
N LEU A 24 -7.18 -4.58 -33.15
CA LEU A 24 -6.54 -4.86 -31.87
C LEU A 24 -6.99 -6.25 -31.46
N ARG A 25 -6.06 -7.11 -31.05
CA ARG A 25 -6.40 -8.42 -30.49
C ARG A 25 -7.43 -8.18 -29.37
N GLU A 26 -8.71 -8.53 -29.62
CA GLU A 26 -9.88 -8.06 -28.86
C GLU A 26 -10.02 -8.75 -27.50
N ASP A 27 -9.20 -9.76 -27.23
CA ASP A 27 -9.38 -10.64 -26.09
C ASP A 27 -8.63 -10.09 -24.87
N GLY A 28 -9.04 -8.92 -24.39
CA GLY A 28 -8.60 -8.32 -23.13
C GLY A 28 -8.92 -9.12 -21.86
N ILE A 29 -9.21 -10.42 -22.00
CA ILE A 29 -9.51 -11.39 -20.93
C ILE A 29 -8.63 -12.65 -21.07
N GLU A 30 -8.21 -13.03 -22.28
CA GLU A 30 -7.11 -13.97 -22.47
C GLU A 30 -5.82 -13.16 -22.47
N ILE A 31 -5.36 -12.83 -21.27
CA ILE A 31 -4.06 -12.18 -21.11
C ILE A 31 -3.03 -13.21 -21.56
N GLU A 32 -2.62 -13.07 -22.82
CA GLU A 32 -1.44 -13.70 -23.41
C GLU A 32 -0.31 -13.71 -22.37
N ASP A 33 0.49 -14.77 -22.37
CA ASP A 33 1.69 -14.87 -21.54
C ASP A 33 2.45 -13.54 -21.56
N LEU A 34 2.30 -12.73 -20.51
CA LEU A 34 2.97 -11.44 -20.43
C LEU A 34 4.47 -11.69 -20.45
N GLN A 35 5.13 -11.06 -21.42
CA GLN A 35 6.53 -11.25 -21.72
C GLN A 35 7.18 -9.87 -21.87
N MET A 36 8.17 -9.65 -21.01
CA MET A 36 9.11 -8.56 -21.15
C MET A 36 10.12 -8.92 -22.25
N ASP A 37 10.67 -7.93 -22.95
CA ASP A 37 11.70 -8.18 -23.96
C ASP A 37 12.90 -8.90 -23.32
N PRO A 38 13.42 -10.00 -23.90
CA PRO A 38 14.53 -10.74 -23.32
C PRO A 38 15.79 -9.89 -23.09
N ALA A 39 16.01 -8.87 -23.92
CA ALA A 39 17.11 -7.93 -23.78
C ALA A 39 17.01 -7.09 -22.49
N ASP A 40 15.80 -6.74 -22.06
CA ASP A 40 15.58 -5.99 -20.83
C ASP A 40 15.67 -6.89 -19.59
N LEU A 41 15.42 -8.19 -19.74
CA LEU A 41 15.64 -9.18 -18.66
C LEU A 41 17.11 -9.59 -18.53
N ALA A 42 17.87 -9.56 -19.63
CA ALA A 42 19.27 -9.95 -19.66
C ALA A 42 20.20 -9.04 -18.82
N GLU A 43 19.72 -7.88 -18.38
CA GLU A 43 20.47 -7.01 -17.46
C GLU A 43 20.53 -7.56 -16.03
N PHE A 44 19.61 -8.46 -15.67
CA PHE A 44 19.51 -9.00 -14.31
C PHE A 44 20.34 -10.26 -14.16
N SER A 45 20.95 -10.44 -12.99
CA SER A 45 21.77 -11.63 -12.70
C SER A 45 20.91 -12.86 -12.44
N SER A 46 19.69 -12.69 -11.94
CA SER A 46 18.72 -13.77 -11.79
C SER A 46 17.28 -13.26 -11.88
N VAL A 47 16.41 -14.07 -12.50
CA VAL A 47 14.97 -13.83 -12.57
C VAL A 47 14.28 -15.14 -12.22
N GLY A 48 13.44 -15.13 -11.19
CA GLY A 48 12.70 -16.29 -10.72
C GLY A 48 11.20 -15.99 -10.63
N LEU A 49 10.36 -16.90 -11.10
CA LEU A 49 8.91 -16.72 -11.04
C LEU A 49 8.44 -16.73 -9.58
N PHE A 50 7.73 -15.67 -9.17
CA PHE A 50 7.12 -15.55 -7.84
C PHE A 50 5.64 -15.94 -7.88
N ARG A 51 4.90 -15.38 -8.84
CA ARG A 51 3.47 -15.62 -9.02
C ARG A 51 3.17 -15.66 -10.52
N ASP A 52 2.59 -16.76 -10.97
CA ASP A 52 2.24 -16.97 -12.39
C ASP A 52 0.82 -16.50 -12.75
N LEU A 53 0.04 -16.10 -11.75
CA LEU A 53 -1.29 -15.53 -11.95
C LEU A 53 -1.19 -14.02 -12.18
N HIS A 54 -2.10 -13.47 -13.00
CA HIS A 54 -2.13 -12.04 -13.28
C HIS A 54 -2.39 -11.21 -12.00
N PRO A 55 -1.63 -10.13 -11.76
CA PRO A 55 -0.43 -9.69 -12.48
C PRO A 55 0.76 -10.64 -12.25
N ARG A 56 1.46 -11.01 -13.33
CA ARG A 56 2.60 -11.93 -13.26
C ARG A 56 3.75 -11.24 -12.53
N MET A 57 4.35 -11.93 -11.55
CA MET A 57 5.41 -11.37 -10.71
C MET A 57 6.65 -12.25 -10.68
N TYR A 58 7.80 -11.59 -10.64
CA TYR A 58 9.11 -12.22 -10.57
C TYR A 58 9.92 -11.65 -9.42
N TRP A 59 10.69 -12.53 -8.77
CA TRP A 59 11.85 -12.14 -8.00
C TRP A 59 12.99 -11.83 -8.97
N VAL A 60 13.62 -10.67 -8.78
CA VAL A 60 14.75 -10.25 -9.59
C VAL A 60 15.95 -10.03 -8.69
N ASP A 61 17.09 -10.59 -9.10
CA ASP A 61 18.30 -10.76 -8.31
C ASP A 61 17.99 -11.42 -6.95
N ARG A 62 17.99 -10.64 -5.87
CA ARG A 62 17.59 -11.09 -4.52
C ARG A 62 16.69 -10.10 -3.78
N ASP A 63 16.72 -8.85 -4.21
CA ASP A 63 16.25 -7.68 -3.48
C ASP A 63 15.25 -6.85 -4.30
N LYS A 64 14.73 -7.39 -5.41
CA LYS A 64 13.77 -6.70 -6.28
C LYS A 64 12.56 -7.55 -6.60
N VAL A 65 11.46 -6.87 -6.89
CA VAL A 65 10.23 -7.43 -7.45
C VAL A 65 9.97 -6.79 -8.79
N LEU A 66 9.79 -7.61 -9.82
CA LEU A 66 9.28 -7.19 -11.12
C LEU A 66 7.84 -7.64 -11.26
N LYS A 67 6.94 -6.69 -11.46
CA LYS A 67 5.52 -6.93 -11.66
C LYS A 67 5.15 -6.55 -13.08
N LEU A 68 4.56 -7.50 -13.82
CA LEU A 68 4.09 -7.30 -15.18
C LEU A 68 2.58 -7.11 -15.20
N PHE A 69 2.16 -6.18 -16.04
CA PHE A 69 0.78 -5.79 -16.25
C PHE A 69 0.43 -5.87 -17.73
N SER A 70 -0.87 -5.93 -18.03
CA SER A 70 -1.32 -5.67 -19.39
C SER A 70 -0.80 -4.30 -19.85
N TYR A 71 -0.42 -4.17 -21.13
CA TYR A 71 -0.03 -2.90 -21.73
C TYR A 71 -1.14 -1.82 -21.64
N LEU A 72 -2.38 -2.22 -21.37
CA LEU A 72 -3.51 -1.32 -21.17
C LEU A 72 -3.48 -0.60 -19.81
N ILE A 73 -2.76 -1.13 -18.83
CA ILE A 73 -2.62 -0.54 -17.51
C ILE A 73 -1.65 0.65 -17.57
N ASP A 74 -2.09 1.77 -16.99
CA ASP A 74 -1.27 2.96 -16.87
C ASP A 74 -0.35 2.87 -15.65
N VAL A 75 0.79 2.22 -15.81
CA VAL A 75 1.77 2.07 -14.73
C VAL A 75 2.32 3.42 -14.25
N SER A 76 2.27 4.48 -15.07
CA SER A 76 2.72 5.81 -14.66
C SER A 76 1.81 6.43 -13.59
N VAL A 77 0.50 6.19 -13.69
CA VAL A 77 -0.47 6.61 -12.66
C VAL A 77 -0.27 5.82 -11.36
N ILE A 78 -0.03 4.50 -11.46
CA ILE A 78 0.24 3.66 -10.28
C ILE A 78 1.48 4.16 -9.55
N VAL A 79 2.59 4.38 -10.28
CA VAL A 79 3.85 4.86 -9.69
C VAL A 79 3.69 6.27 -9.10
N ALA A 80 2.98 7.19 -9.76
CA ALA A 80 2.73 8.51 -9.21
C ALA A 80 1.94 8.45 -7.88
N ASN A 81 0.98 7.53 -7.77
CA ASN A 81 0.25 7.30 -6.51
C ASN A 81 1.16 6.70 -5.43
N MET A 82 2.03 5.74 -5.79
CA MET A 82 3.02 5.16 -4.87
C MET A 82 3.99 6.22 -4.36
N ASP A 83 4.53 7.06 -5.23
CA ASP A 83 5.44 8.14 -4.87
C ASP A 83 4.78 9.16 -3.95
N LEU A 84 3.53 9.56 -4.25
CA LEU A 84 2.77 10.47 -3.41
C LEU A 84 2.49 9.87 -2.02
N ALA A 85 2.05 8.61 -1.96
CA ALA A 85 1.80 7.91 -0.70
C ALA A 85 3.09 7.71 0.12
N GLY A 86 4.20 7.42 -0.55
CA GLY A 86 5.53 7.24 0.04
C GLY A 86 6.04 8.47 0.82
N THR A 87 5.43 9.65 0.60
CA THR A 87 5.72 10.85 1.40
C THR A 87 5.16 10.80 2.83
N ARG A 88 4.23 9.89 3.13
CA ARG A 88 3.51 9.83 4.41
C ARG A 88 3.47 8.46 5.07
N ILE A 89 3.54 7.39 4.28
CA ILE A 89 3.42 6.01 4.76
C ILE A 89 4.48 5.13 4.10
N PRO A 90 4.83 3.96 4.68
CA PRO A 90 5.83 3.10 4.06
C PRO A 90 5.29 2.43 2.79
N VAL A 91 5.96 2.66 1.67
CA VAL A 91 5.67 2.13 0.33
C VAL A 91 6.97 1.61 -0.28
N PRO A 92 7.00 0.44 -0.96
CA PRO A 92 8.19 -0.01 -1.65
C PRO A 92 8.66 1.02 -2.68
N ARG A 93 9.95 1.34 -2.65
CA ARG A 93 10.54 2.27 -3.61
C ARG A 93 10.52 1.68 -5.01
N VAL A 94 9.95 2.43 -5.94
CA VAL A 94 10.00 2.12 -7.37
C VAL A 94 11.39 2.42 -7.92
N LEU A 95 12.00 1.44 -8.57
CA LEU A 95 13.34 1.53 -9.15
C LEU A 95 13.27 1.87 -10.64
N ARG A 96 12.32 1.27 -11.36
CA ARG A 96 12.07 1.49 -12.78
C ARG A 96 10.64 1.11 -13.13
N TYR A 97 10.04 1.75 -14.11
CA TYR A 97 8.75 1.36 -14.67
C TYR A 97 8.68 1.76 -16.14
N GLY A 98 7.78 1.14 -16.90
CA GLY A 98 7.59 1.47 -18.30
C GLY A 98 6.93 0.35 -19.08
N TYR A 99 7.33 0.22 -20.34
CA TYR A 99 6.82 -0.76 -21.29
C TYR A 99 7.97 -1.56 -21.87
N SER A 100 7.77 -2.85 -22.09
CA SER A 100 8.74 -3.77 -22.67
C SER A 100 8.03 -5.04 -23.16
N GLY A 101 8.40 -5.54 -24.34
CA GLY A 101 7.68 -6.62 -25.01
C GLY A 101 6.20 -6.28 -25.19
N ASN A 102 5.30 -7.19 -24.76
CA ASN A 102 3.85 -7.02 -24.83
C ASN A 102 3.21 -6.52 -23.51
N CYS A 103 4.03 -6.04 -22.56
CA CYS A 103 3.57 -5.70 -21.21
C CYS A 103 4.00 -4.30 -20.77
N SER A 104 3.29 -3.79 -19.75
CA SER A 104 3.81 -2.72 -18.91
C SER A 104 4.37 -3.32 -17.62
N TYR A 105 5.32 -2.65 -16.98
CA TYR A 105 6.01 -3.20 -15.82
C TYR A 105 6.33 -2.15 -14.75
N ILE A 106 6.45 -2.63 -13.52
CA ILE A 106 7.05 -1.90 -12.40
C ILE A 106 8.10 -2.82 -11.76
N LEU A 107 9.33 -2.32 -11.67
CA LEU A 107 10.44 -2.89 -10.92
C LEU A 107 10.59 -2.08 -9.63
N MET A 108 10.51 -2.74 -8.48
CA MET A 108 10.58 -2.10 -7.16
C MET A 108 11.47 -2.90 -6.22
N GLU A 109 11.86 -2.30 -5.10
CA GLU A 109 12.57 -3.03 -4.05
C GLU A 109 11.70 -4.14 -3.44
N LYS A 110 12.34 -5.24 -3.07
CA LYS A 110 11.73 -6.31 -2.30
C LYS A 110 11.87 -5.99 -0.83
N ILE A 111 10.74 -5.88 -0.15
CA ILE A 111 10.70 -5.81 1.32
C ILE A 111 10.72 -7.24 1.86
N PRO A 112 11.75 -7.67 2.60
CA PRO A 112 11.96 -9.07 3.00
C PRO A 112 11.11 -9.48 4.21
N HIS A 113 9.83 -9.08 4.21
CA HIS A 113 8.93 -9.25 5.34
C HIS A 113 7.66 -10.02 4.92
N ARG A 114 7.02 -10.66 5.90
CA ARG A 114 5.80 -11.44 5.68
C ARG A 114 4.59 -10.53 5.62
N ASN A 115 3.57 -10.93 4.86
CA ASN A 115 2.29 -10.23 4.93
C ASN A 115 1.60 -10.47 6.28
N LEU A 116 0.79 -9.50 6.69
CA LEU A 116 0.13 -9.48 7.98
C LEU A 116 -0.86 -10.64 8.13
N ALA A 117 -1.57 -11.02 7.07
CA ALA A 117 -2.48 -12.18 7.10
C ALA A 117 -1.74 -13.46 7.56
N PHE A 118 -0.57 -13.73 6.97
CA PHE A 118 0.26 -14.87 7.32
C PHE A 118 0.87 -14.73 8.72
N ALA A 119 1.34 -13.53 9.09
CA ALA A 119 1.86 -13.26 10.42
C ALA A 119 0.81 -13.53 11.52
N MET A 120 -0.42 -13.07 11.32
CA MET A 120 -1.52 -13.29 12.25
C MET A 120 -1.85 -14.78 12.41
N LEU A 121 -1.85 -15.53 11.30
CA LEU A 121 -2.01 -16.99 11.34
C LEU A 121 -0.90 -17.66 12.16
N GLN A 122 0.36 -17.26 11.96
CA GLN A 122 1.50 -17.80 12.71
C GLN A 122 1.46 -17.44 14.19
N TRP A 123 1.04 -16.23 14.54
CA TRP A 123 0.87 -15.79 15.93
C TRP A 123 -0.37 -16.41 16.61
N GLY A 124 -1.22 -17.13 15.87
CA GLY A 124 -2.45 -17.72 16.40
C GLY A 124 -3.49 -16.68 16.80
N VAL A 125 -3.40 -15.45 16.28
CA VAL A 125 -4.35 -14.37 16.59
C VAL A 125 -5.45 -14.33 15.53
N LYS A 126 -6.70 -14.29 15.99
CA LYS A 126 -7.88 -14.18 15.13
C LYS A 126 -8.25 -12.73 14.82
N PHE A 127 -7.84 -11.83 15.70
CA PHE A 127 -8.17 -10.42 15.63
C PHE A 127 -6.90 -9.58 15.53
N MET A 128 -6.99 -8.43 14.88
CA MET A 128 -5.87 -7.50 14.73
C MET A 128 -5.44 -6.97 16.11
N PRO A 129 -4.14 -7.04 16.47
CA PRO A 129 -3.64 -6.41 17.70
C PRO A 129 -3.93 -4.91 17.70
N TRP A 130 -4.31 -4.35 18.85
CA TRP A 130 -4.77 -2.96 18.94
C TRP A 130 -3.70 -1.94 18.47
N GLN A 131 -2.41 -2.23 18.67
CA GLN A 131 -1.31 -1.39 18.17
C GLN A 131 -1.29 -1.33 16.64
N LEU A 132 -1.51 -2.48 15.99
CA LEU A 132 -1.63 -2.58 14.53
C LEU A 132 -2.87 -1.85 14.04
N THR A 133 -4.01 -1.98 14.74
CA THR A 133 -5.23 -1.24 14.42
C THR A 133 -5.00 0.27 14.44
N ARG A 134 -4.34 0.81 15.47
CA ARG A 134 -4.01 2.25 15.54
C ARG A 134 -3.05 2.70 14.43
N THR A 135 -2.09 1.85 14.07
CA THR A 135 -1.14 2.15 12.98
C THR A 135 -1.87 2.17 11.64
N MET A 136 -2.79 1.24 11.42
CA MET A 136 -3.63 1.21 10.22
C MET A 136 -4.59 2.40 10.14
N ASP A 137 -5.19 2.80 11.26
CA ASP A 137 -6.00 4.01 11.38
C ASP A 137 -5.23 5.25 10.92
N TYR A 138 -4.00 5.40 11.40
CA TYR A 138 -3.09 6.46 10.97
C TYR A 138 -2.76 6.38 9.47
N ILE A 139 -2.49 5.19 8.93
CA ILE A 139 -2.19 5.00 7.50
C ILE A 139 -3.38 5.44 6.62
N VAL A 140 -4.60 5.00 6.96
CA VAL A 140 -5.80 5.38 6.19
C VAL A 140 -6.06 6.88 6.28
N PHE A 141 -5.87 7.47 7.46
CA PHE A 141 -5.94 8.93 7.64
C PHE A 141 -4.95 9.68 6.74
N GLN A 142 -3.69 9.24 6.67
CA GLN A 142 -2.69 9.87 5.80
C GLN A 142 -3.05 9.75 4.32
N LEU A 143 -3.56 8.60 3.87
CA LEU A 143 -4.01 8.42 2.49
C LEU A 143 -5.18 9.33 2.15
N ALA A 144 -6.18 9.43 3.04
CA ALA A 144 -7.30 10.34 2.85
C ALA A 144 -6.84 11.81 2.75
N ASN A 145 -5.87 12.23 3.56
CA ASN A 145 -5.31 13.59 3.48
C ASN A 145 -4.53 13.86 2.19
N LEU A 146 -3.99 12.82 1.54
CA LEU A 146 -3.38 12.92 0.20
C LEU A 146 -4.42 12.85 -0.93
N GLY A 147 -5.70 12.67 -0.60
CA GLY A 147 -6.75 12.46 -1.60
C GLY A 147 -6.63 11.11 -2.31
N LEU A 148 -6.02 10.10 -1.67
CA LEU A 148 -5.85 8.75 -2.18
C LEU A 148 -6.77 7.74 -1.47
N SER A 149 -7.16 6.71 -2.21
CA SER A 149 -7.69 5.46 -1.68
C SER A 149 -6.89 4.30 -2.27
N HIS A 150 -6.32 3.47 -1.41
CA HIS A 150 -5.57 2.29 -1.85
C HIS A 150 -6.48 1.27 -2.56
N ASN A 151 -7.77 1.19 -2.21
CA ASN A 151 -8.76 0.28 -2.81
C ASN A 151 -8.46 -1.23 -2.81
N ASP A 152 -7.41 -1.67 -2.14
CA ASP A 152 -7.20 -3.08 -1.78
C ASP A 152 -6.31 -3.16 -0.54
N LEU A 153 -6.61 -2.30 0.44
CA LEU A 153 -5.96 -2.38 1.74
C LEU A 153 -6.63 -3.52 2.50
N VAL A 154 -5.91 -4.64 2.61
CA VAL A 154 -6.24 -5.98 3.17
C VAL A 154 -5.00 -6.51 3.89
N PRO A 155 -5.13 -7.38 4.91
CA PRO A 155 -3.98 -7.90 5.65
C PRO A 155 -2.91 -8.56 4.76
N ARG A 156 -3.28 -9.19 3.64
CA ARG A 156 -2.32 -9.76 2.68
C ARG A 156 -1.44 -8.71 1.96
N ASN A 157 -1.88 -7.44 1.93
CA ASN A 157 -1.19 -6.33 1.27
C ASN A 157 -0.47 -5.39 2.27
N VAL A 158 -0.39 -5.80 3.54
CA VAL A 158 0.39 -5.13 4.58
C VAL A 158 1.56 -6.03 4.94
N LEU A 159 2.79 -5.53 4.82
CA LEU A 159 3.99 -6.26 5.24
C LEU A 159 4.38 -5.85 6.67
N VAL A 160 4.73 -6.84 7.50
CA VAL A 160 5.15 -6.63 8.88
C VAL A 160 6.49 -7.28 9.18
N ASP A 161 7.32 -6.59 9.96
CA ASP A 161 8.60 -7.11 10.43
C ASP A 161 8.40 -8.18 11.53
N ASP A 162 9.52 -8.68 12.07
CA ASP A 162 9.49 -9.69 13.13
C ASP A 162 8.94 -9.18 14.46
N ASN A 163 8.88 -7.86 14.67
CA ASN A 163 8.30 -7.22 15.84
C ASN A 163 6.80 -6.90 15.64
N GLY A 164 6.24 -7.21 14.48
CA GLY A 164 4.86 -6.88 14.12
C GLY A 164 4.63 -5.41 13.76
N LEU A 165 5.69 -4.66 13.45
CA LEU A 165 5.61 -3.30 12.93
C LEU A 165 5.38 -3.31 11.42
N ILE A 166 4.50 -2.42 10.95
CA ILE A 166 4.22 -2.28 9.52
C ILE A 166 5.46 -1.75 8.82
N SER A 167 5.96 -2.54 7.87
CA SER A 167 7.16 -2.24 7.10
C SER A 167 6.86 -1.65 5.74
N ALA A 168 5.74 -2.03 5.12
CA ALA A 168 5.32 -1.52 3.82
C ALA A 168 3.87 -1.85 3.52
N ILE A 169 3.23 -0.98 2.74
CA ILE A 169 1.96 -1.24 2.06
C ILE A 169 2.25 -1.58 0.60
N ILE A 170 1.70 -2.68 0.10
CA ILE A 170 1.97 -3.21 -1.24
C ILE A 170 0.68 -3.33 -2.06
N ASP A 171 0.82 -3.68 -3.35
CA ASP A 171 -0.30 -3.96 -4.25
C ASP A 171 -1.17 -2.72 -4.59
N TRP A 172 -0.51 -1.68 -5.09
CA TRP A 172 -1.07 -0.36 -5.39
C TRP A 172 -1.90 -0.28 -6.68
N ASP A 173 -2.15 -1.40 -7.35
CA ASP A 173 -2.71 -1.45 -8.70
C ASP A 173 -4.11 -0.85 -8.82
N THR A 174 -4.87 -0.93 -7.74
CA THR A 174 -6.24 -0.43 -7.65
C THR A 174 -6.32 0.95 -7.02
N CYS A 175 -5.17 1.53 -6.62
CA CYS A 175 -5.11 2.82 -5.98
C CYS A 175 -5.63 3.90 -6.93
N THR A 176 -6.55 4.72 -6.42
CA THR A 176 -7.14 5.84 -7.17
C THR A 176 -7.38 7.03 -6.26
N SER A 177 -8.00 8.07 -6.80
CA SER A 177 -8.49 9.19 -6.03
C SER A 177 -9.46 8.74 -4.92
N HIS A 178 -9.42 9.43 -3.79
CA HIS A 178 -10.18 9.05 -2.59
C HIS A 178 -11.70 8.99 -2.85
N HIS A 179 -12.23 9.97 -3.59
CA HIS A 179 -13.67 10.07 -3.92
C HIS A 179 -14.15 8.99 -4.92
N GLU A 180 -13.24 8.41 -5.70
CA GLU A 180 -13.52 7.27 -6.58
C GLU A 180 -13.26 5.92 -5.90
N GLY A 181 -12.91 5.92 -4.61
CA GLY A 181 -12.53 4.76 -3.80
C GLY A 181 -13.67 3.75 -3.58
N GLY A 182 -14.12 3.08 -4.64
CA GLY A 182 -15.30 2.23 -4.63
C GLY A 182 -15.15 0.95 -3.80
N GLN A 183 -13.94 0.56 -3.39
CA GLN A 183 -13.74 -0.59 -2.50
C GLN A 183 -14.08 -0.25 -1.05
N TYR A 184 -13.78 0.97 -0.57
CA TYR A 184 -14.17 1.38 0.78
C TYR A 184 -15.69 1.47 0.89
N ALA A 185 -16.35 2.08 -0.09
CA ALA A 185 -17.81 2.10 -0.17
C ALA A 185 -18.43 0.68 -0.28
N ARG A 186 -17.74 -0.28 -0.94
CA ARG A 186 -18.18 -1.68 -1.00
C ARG A 186 -18.00 -2.42 0.32
N LYS A 187 -16.85 -2.30 0.98
CA LYS A 187 -16.60 -2.89 2.32
C LYS A 187 -17.57 -2.36 3.36
N ILE A 188 -17.97 -1.11 3.23
CA ILE A 188 -19.02 -0.49 4.03
C ILE A 188 -20.38 -1.19 3.82
N ARG A 189 -20.71 -1.53 2.58
CA ARG A 189 -22.02 -2.10 2.20
C ARG A 189 -22.11 -3.61 2.37
N ASP A 190 -20.99 -4.31 2.26
CA ASP A 190 -20.93 -5.77 2.22
C ASP A 190 -19.98 -6.32 3.28
N ILE A 191 -20.46 -6.32 4.52
CA ILE A 191 -19.72 -6.78 5.71
C ILE A 191 -19.47 -8.30 5.68
N HIS A 192 -20.16 -9.04 4.80
CA HIS A 192 -20.08 -10.51 4.74
C HIS A 192 -19.01 -11.05 3.78
N TYR A 193 -18.25 -10.17 3.13
CA TYR A 193 -17.25 -10.53 2.10
C TYR A 193 -15.81 -10.61 2.62
N THR A 194 -15.60 -11.00 3.89
CA THR A 194 -14.24 -11.15 4.45
C THR A 194 -13.65 -12.50 4.05
N THR A 195 -12.52 -12.51 3.34
CA THR A 195 -11.76 -13.74 3.05
C THR A 195 -10.52 -13.88 3.92
N ASP A 196 -9.98 -12.77 4.45
CA ASP A 196 -8.73 -12.75 5.19
C ASP A 196 -8.95 -12.65 6.71
N VAL A 197 -8.09 -13.31 7.49
CA VAL A 197 -8.10 -13.24 8.97
C VAL A 197 -7.88 -11.79 9.42
N GLY A 198 -8.75 -11.28 10.30
CA GLY A 198 -8.66 -9.93 10.85
C GLY A 198 -9.16 -8.82 9.91
N GLU A 199 -9.65 -9.13 8.72
CA GLU A 199 -10.09 -8.11 7.76
C GLU A 199 -11.33 -7.35 8.26
N SER A 200 -12.25 -8.00 8.98
CA SER A 200 -13.42 -7.34 9.57
C SER A 200 -13.05 -6.23 10.56
N ASP A 201 -11.91 -6.38 11.24
CA ASP A 201 -11.61 -5.61 12.44
C ASP A 201 -11.31 -4.16 12.15
N TRP A 202 -10.85 -3.83 10.94
CA TRP A 202 -10.51 -2.46 10.55
C TRP A 202 -11.55 -1.82 9.61
N TYR A 203 -12.68 -2.46 9.35
CA TYR A 203 -13.71 -1.86 8.48
C TYR A 203 -14.14 -0.49 9.00
N HIS A 204 -14.31 -0.38 10.32
CA HIS A 204 -14.59 0.88 11.01
C HIS A 204 -13.58 2.01 10.74
N ILE A 205 -12.31 1.69 10.42
CA ILE A 205 -11.30 2.68 10.05
C ILE A 205 -11.65 3.32 8.70
N PHE A 206 -12.03 2.51 7.70
CA PHE A 206 -12.42 3.04 6.39
C PHE A 206 -13.69 3.88 6.48
N PHE A 207 -14.65 3.50 7.33
CA PHE A 207 -15.85 4.30 7.59
C PHE A 207 -15.51 5.71 8.07
N ARG A 208 -14.54 5.87 8.98
CA ARG A 208 -14.19 7.16 9.58
C ARG A 208 -13.69 8.18 8.57
N TYR A 209 -13.01 7.73 7.52
CA TYR A 209 -12.37 8.60 6.54
C TYR A 209 -13.04 8.56 5.18
N SER A 210 -14.15 7.86 5.01
CA SER A 210 -14.84 7.79 3.72
C SER A 210 -15.61 9.08 3.43
N THR A 211 -15.42 9.62 2.23
CA THR A 211 -16.28 10.69 1.69
C THR A 211 -17.21 10.14 0.60
N ASP A 212 -18.38 10.73 0.44
CA ASP A 212 -19.25 10.44 -0.69
C ASP A 212 -18.71 11.04 -2.00
N ARG A 213 -19.46 10.87 -3.09
CA ARG A 213 -19.09 11.39 -4.42
C ARG A 213 -19.05 12.92 -4.50
N THR A 214 -19.61 13.61 -3.51
CA THR A 214 -19.60 15.07 -3.40
C THR A 214 -18.45 15.58 -2.54
N GLY A 215 -17.69 14.68 -1.91
CA GLY A 215 -16.62 15.00 -0.97
C GLY A 215 -17.12 15.25 0.45
N GLU A 216 -18.40 15.01 0.73
CA GLU A 216 -18.94 15.08 2.09
C GLU A 216 -18.59 13.80 2.86
N GLU A 217 -18.20 13.95 4.13
CA GLU A 217 -17.87 12.82 4.99
C GLU A 217 -19.11 11.94 5.17
N ILE A 218 -18.99 10.64 4.86
CA ILE A 218 -20.09 9.71 5.05
C ILE A 218 -20.16 9.41 6.55
N SER A 219 -20.96 10.18 7.28
CA SER A 219 -21.34 9.84 8.64
C SER A 219 -22.29 8.64 8.60
N VAL A 220 -21.77 7.42 8.43
CA VAL A 220 -22.59 6.22 8.56
C VAL A 220 -22.88 6.03 10.04
N GLY A 221 -24.16 6.11 10.41
CA GLY A 221 -24.64 5.62 11.70
C GLY A 221 -24.18 4.19 11.87
N CYS A 222 -23.25 3.97 12.81
CA CYS A 222 -22.63 2.68 13.08
C CYS A 222 -23.69 1.59 13.18
N SER A 223 -23.54 0.52 12.40
CA SER A 223 -24.29 -0.71 12.62
C SER A 223 -24.08 -1.18 14.06
N GLU A 224 -25.08 -1.84 14.67
CA GLU A 224 -25.07 -2.28 16.07
C GLU A 224 -23.80 -3.04 16.49
N TRP A 225 -23.12 -3.70 15.55
CA TRP A 225 -21.86 -4.41 15.72
C TRP A 225 -20.66 -3.52 16.12
N HIS A 226 -20.70 -2.23 15.78
CA HIS A 226 -19.62 -1.26 16.05
C HIS A 226 -19.81 -0.46 17.34
N SER A 227 -20.94 -0.60 18.03
CA SER A 227 -21.25 0.11 19.28
C SER A 227 -20.22 -0.12 20.39
N LYS A 228 -19.47 -1.23 20.36
CA LYS A 228 -18.41 -1.54 21.32
C LYS A 228 -17.06 -0.89 21.01
N LEU A 229 -16.81 -0.46 19.77
CA LEU A 229 -15.55 0.17 19.34
C LEU A 229 -15.64 1.71 19.37
N LEU A 230 -16.85 2.26 19.25
CA LEU A 230 -17.14 3.70 19.26
C LEU A 230 -16.73 4.47 20.52
N PRO A 231 -16.88 3.96 21.77
CA PRO A 231 -16.52 4.73 22.95
C PRO A 231 -15.04 5.11 23.02
N GLN A 232 -14.19 4.44 22.24
CA GLN A 232 -12.75 4.64 22.25
C GLN A 232 -12.27 5.63 21.17
N TYR A 233 -13.10 5.97 20.16
CA TYR A 233 -12.66 6.77 19.02
C TYR A 233 -13.77 7.66 18.44
N PRO A 234 -13.85 8.95 18.82
CA PRO A 234 -14.84 9.88 18.29
C PRO A 234 -14.62 10.14 16.78
N LEU A 235 -15.71 10.35 16.04
CA LEU A 235 -15.67 10.78 14.63
C LEU A 235 -14.91 12.11 14.53
N ILE A 236 -13.81 12.12 13.77
CA ILE A 236 -13.01 13.32 13.53
C ILE A 236 -13.45 13.92 12.21
N LYS A 237 -14.17 15.05 12.26
CA LYS A 237 -14.47 15.84 11.06
C LYS A 237 -13.18 16.24 10.38
N SER A 238 -12.87 15.68 9.22
CA SER A 238 -11.61 16.01 8.53
C SER A 238 -11.71 17.41 7.89
N LYS A 239 -10.66 18.22 7.98
CA LYS A 239 -10.57 19.51 7.26
C LYS A 239 -10.43 19.36 5.75
N ALA A 240 -10.34 18.14 5.23
CA ALA A 240 -10.15 17.86 3.80
C ALA A 240 -11.32 18.37 2.95
N SER A 241 -12.53 18.45 3.51
CA SER A 241 -13.72 19.00 2.84
C SER A 241 -13.61 20.51 2.52
N GLN A 242 -12.65 21.24 3.09
CA GLN A 242 -12.50 22.70 2.89
C GLN A 242 -11.42 23.09 1.86
N LEU A 243 -10.60 22.16 1.37
CA LEU A 243 -9.46 22.48 0.48
C LEU A 243 -9.69 22.16 -1.00
N VAL A 244 -10.86 21.67 -1.39
CA VAL A 244 -11.20 21.34 -2.79
C VAL A 244 -11.67 22.60 -3.53
N SER A 245 -10.77 23.54 -3.81
CA SER A 245 -11.05 24.65 -4.74
C SER A 245 -9.85 25.21 -5.50
N THR A 246 -8.66 24.61 -5.41
CA THR A 246 -7.54 25.00 -6.27
C THR A 246 -7.21 23.90 -7.28
N PRO A 247 -7.27 24.19 -8.60
CA PRO A 247 -6.92 23.22 -9.62
C PRO A 247 -5.43 22.89 -9.53
N ILE A 248 -5.13 21.62 -9.32
CA ILE A 248 -3.78 21.06 -9.40
C ILE A 248 -3.22 21.40 -10.78
N LYS A 249 -2.09 22.13 -10.83
CA LYS A 249 -1.37 22.41 -12.08
C LYS A 249 -0.92 21.08 -12.67
N ASP A 250 -1.38 20.82 -13.89
CA ASP A 250 -1.14 19.56 -14.57
C ASP A 250 0.34 19.41 -14.97
N PRO A 251 1.04 18.35 -14.54
CA PRO A 251 2.44 18.08 -14.90
C PRO A 251 2.67 17.71 -16.39
N ARG A 252 1.62 17.71 -17.23
CA ARG A 252 1.51 17.46 -18.68
C ARG A 252 2.54 18.08 -19.66
N HIS A 253 3.55 18.83 -19.24
CA HIS A 253 4.47 19.54 -20.16
C HIS A 253 5.95 19.15 -20.08
N GLN A 254 6.31 18.05 -19.40
CA GLN A 254 7.67 17.54 -19.48
C GLN A 254 7.78 16.48 -20.58
N SER A 255 8.48 16.80 -21.67
CA SER A 255 8.79 15.87 -22.75
C SER A 255 9.80 14.83 -22.28
N PHE A 256 9.41 13.56 -22.22
CA PHE A 256 10.34 12.47 -21.93
C PHE A 256 11.00 11.99 -23.22
N SER A 257 12.15 12.59 -23.54
CA SER A 257 13.16 11.94 -24.38
C SER A 257 13.80 10.79 -23.59
N ARG A 258 14.24 9.73 -24.26
CA ARG A 258 15.02 8.61 -23.68
C ARG A 258 16.29 9.14 -23.01
N GLN A 259 16.18 9.60 -21.77
CA GLN A 259 17.33 9.94 -20.95
C GLN A 259 17.73 8.71 -20.15
N ARG A 260 18.97 8.25 -20.36
CA ARG A 260 19.64 7.36 -19.41
C ARG A 260 19.68 8.09 -18.06
N ILE A 261 18.84 7.64 -17.14
CA ILE A 261 18.79 8.14 -15.76
C ILE A 261 20.10 7.73 -15.08
N ARG A 262 20.86 8.71 -14.60
CA ARG A 262 22.03 8.46 -13.74
C ARG A 262 21.53 8.09 -12.33
N PRO A 263 22.21 7.18 -11.61
CA PRO A 263 21.87 6.87 -10.23
C PRO A 263 21.93 8.13 -9.36
N VAL A 264 20.85 8.41 -8.65
CA VAL A 264 20.78 9.45 -7.62
C VAL A 264 21.54 8.94 -6.40
N GLN A 265 22.55 9.67 -5.95
CA GLN A 265 23.25 9.40 -4.70
C GLN A 265 22.26 9.56 -3.54
N GLY A 266 22.17 8.53 -2.70
CA GLY A 266 21.31 8.52 -1.51
C GLY A 266 21.67 9.64 -0.55
N VAL A 267 20.63 10.33 -0.07
CA VAL A 267 20.73 11.28 1.04
C VAL A 267 20.07 10.61 2.23
N ASP A 268 20.86 10.35 3.29
CA ASP A 268 20.39 9.80 4.55
C ASP A 268 19.43 10.78 5.24
N TYR A 269 18.16 10.38 5.41
CA TYR A 269 17.15 11.14 6.13
C TYR A 269 16.26 10.20 6.95
N MET A 270 16.74 9.74 8.10
CA MET A 270 15.90 9.23 9.20
C MET A 270 16.69 9.29 10.52
N ASP A 271 16.61 10.40 11.27
CA ASP A 271 17.03 10.35 12.69
C ASP A 271 16.39 11.37 13.66
N THR A 272 15.28 12.03 13.29
CA THR A 272 14.75 13.14 14.12
C THR A 272 13.30 13.05 14.58
N ALA A 273 12.58 11.94 14.37
CA ALA A 273 11.15 11.89 14.71
C ALA A 273 10.75 11.11 15.97
N PHE A 274 11.65 10.43 16.69
CA PHE A 274 11.26 9.56 17.82
C PHE A 274 11.81 9.92 19.21
N LYS A 275 12.50 11.06 19.37
CA LYS A 275 13.14 11.42 20.66
C LYS A 275 12.33 12.32 21.61
N SER A 276 11.05 12.60 21.34
CA SER A 276 10.26 13.51 22.18
C SER A 276 9.02 12.86 22.82
N MET A 277 9.16 11.67 23.42
CA MET A 277 8.18 11.13 24.38
C MET A 277 8.87 10.22 25.40
N SER A 278 9.81 10.75 26.20
CA SER A 278 10.23 10.10 27.44
C SER A 278 10.93 11.08 28.38
N THR A 279 10.15 11.92 29.04
CA THR A 279 10.55 12.52 30.32
C THR A 279 9.29 12.81 31.13
N ARG A 280 8.96 11.92 32.05
CA ARG A 280 8.37 12.28 33.35
C ARG A 280 8.46 11.13 34.36
N ASP A 281 9.01 11.49 35.50
CA ASP A 281 8.73 11.04 36.86
C ASP A 281 9.06 9.60 37.29
N SER A 282 10.18 9.52 38.03
CA SER A 282 10.31 8.75 39.28
C SER A 282 11.38 9.50 40.10
N GLY A 283 11.20 9.90 41.35
CA GLY A 283 10.42 9.31 42.42
C GLY A 283 11.41 8.99 43.54
N ASP A 284 11.84 10.01 44.29
CA ASP A 284 12.75 9.90 45.43
C ASP A 284 12.09 9.10 46.57
N THR A 285 12.69 7.97 46.93
CA THR A 285 12.43 7.28 48.21
C THR A 285 13.74 6.97 48.90
N SER A 286 14.09 7.78 49.89
CA SER A 286 15.13 7.49 50.88
C SER A 286 14.49 6.81 52.09
N SER A 287 14.77 5.53 52.33
CA SER A 287 14.52 4.91 53.63
C SER A 287 15.71 4.06 54.07
N GLY A 288 16.41 4.64 55.07
CA GLY A 288 17.04 4.01 56.23
C GLY A 288 17.49 2.55 56.16
N ASN A 289 18.80 2.39 56.11
CA ASN A 289 19.54 1.22 56.58
C ASN A 289 19.30 0.99 58.08
N LYS A 290 18.91 -0.23 58.48
CA LYS A 290 19.24 -0.81 59.78
C LYS A 290 19.48 -2.31 59.63
N ASP A 291 20.71 -2.70 59.92
CA ASP A 291 21.15 -4.05 60.20
C ASP A 291 20.34 -4.69 61.31
N CYS A 292 20.04 -5.99 61.17
CA CYS A 292 20.02 -6.93 62.29
C CYS A 292 20.28 -8.36 61.80
N HIS A 293 21.11 -9.00 62.61
CA HIS A 293 21.81 -10.27 62.49
C HIS A 293 20.95 -11.55 62.62
N LEU A 294 21.57 -12.65 62.15
CA LEU A 294 21.60 -14.04 62.67
C LEU A 294 20.65 -15.12 62.10
N GLU A 295 21.33 -16.21 61.68
CA GLU A 295 21.00 -17.66 61.76
C GLU A 295 19.69 -18.13 61.10
N GLY A 296 19.61 -19.23 60.36
CA GLY A 296 20.41 -20.43 60.23
C GLY A 296 19.46 -21.57 59.82
N GLN A 297 20.01 -22.64 59.25
CA GLN A 297 19.42 -23.98 59.05
C GLN A 297 18.55 -24.27 57.80
N THR A 298 19.19 -24.98 56.87
CA THR A 298 18.75 -26.18 56.15
C THR A 298 17.39 -26.80 56.52
N LYS A 299 16.51 -26.95 55.52
CA LYS A 299 16.24 -28.21 54.79
C LYS A 299 15.36 -27.93 53.58
#